data_AF-A0AAE4YZK0-F1
#
_entry.id   AF-A0AAE4YZK0-F1
#
_cell.length_a   1.000
_cell.length_b   1.000
_cell.length_c   1.000
_cell.angle_alpha   90.00
_cell.angle_beta   90.00
_cell.angle_gamma   90.00
#
_symmetry.space_group_name_H-M   'P 1'
#
loop_
_entity.id
_entity.type
_entity.pdbx_description
1 polymer ?
#
loop_
_entity_poly.entity_id
_entity_poly.type
_entity_poly.pdbx_seq_one_letter_code
_entity_poly.pdbx_strand_id
1 'polypeptide(L)'
;MKIDRVPHVGEETVDGTLVLYIRSFLPKADISPEYGAQTTLYLGKTPIYCKEAPDVVASMADTDRAAAGMLSLAQLHSANGWPIWFAGEKSEGPVHLYPGEIRDGVRSAFRVGELVSRVSETPEQVYALVKSKGGVALPVRPAFMERFIGVFRGWLGTQRTFEGM
;
A
#
# COMPACT_ATOMS: atom_id res chain seq x y z
N MET A 1 -20.42 -8.57 7.32
CA MET A 1 -20.75 -7.12 7.33
C MET A 1 -21.81 -6.78 6.30
N LYS A 2 -22.59 -5.71 6.51
CA LYS A 2 -23.58 -5.19 5.56
C LYS A 2 -23.12 -3.84 5.03
N ILE A 3 -23.18 -3.64 3.73
CA ILE A 3 -22.76 -2.41 3.04
C ILE A 3 -23.80 -1.98 2.01
N ASP A 4 -23.97 -0.68 1.78
CA ASP A 4 -24.78 -0.11 0.70
C ASP A 4 -23.90 0.02 -0.55
N ARG A 5 -23.92 -1.03 -1.39
CA ARG A 5 -23.05 -1.15 -2.56
C ARG A 5 -23.53 -0.25 -3.70
N VAL A 6 -22.58 0.19 -4.52
CA VAL A 6 -22.82 0.97 -5.73
C VAL A 6 -21.89 0.52 -6.86
N PRO A 7 -22.25 0.71 -8.15
CA PRO A 7 -23.50 1.30 -8.66
C PRO A 7 -24.68 0.32 -8.69
N HIS A 8 -24.47 -0.94 -8.30
CA HIS A 8 -25.47 -2.00 -8.34
C HIS A 8 -25.55 -2.69 -6.98
N VAL A 9 -26.79 -3.12 -6.64
CA VAL A 9 -27.16 -3.77 -5.37
C VAL A 9 -27.13 -2.75 -4.23
N GLY A 10 -28.29 -2.46 -3.61
CA GLY A 10 -28.33 -1.62 -2.40
C GLY A 10 -27.63 -2.30 -1.22
N GLU A 11 -28.36 -2.64 -0.16
CA GLU A 11 -27.77 -3.38 0.95
C GLU A 11 -27.30 -4.79 0.50
N GLU A 12 -26.00 -5.05 0.58
CA GLU A 12 -25.38 -6.35 0.32
C GLU A 12 -24.68 -6.86 1.59
N THR A 13 -24.76 -8.17 1.83
CA THR A 13 -23.96 -8.82 2.87
C THR A 13 -22.65 -9.33 2.27
N VAL A 14 -21.54 -8.86 2.82
CA VAL A 14 -20.18 -9.24 2.45
C VAL A 14 -19.50 -9.89 3.65
N ASP A 15 -18.71 -10.91 3.41
CA ASP A 15 -17.84 -11.50 4.43
C ASP A 15 -16.60 -10.62 4.65
N GLY A 16 -16.52 -9.97 5.83
CA GLY A 16 -15.40 -9.09 6.20
C GLY A 16 -14.06 -9.80 6.29
N THR A 17 -14.04 -11.14 6.46
CA THR A 17 -12.79 -11.92 6.49
C THR A 17 -12.12 -12.02 5.12
N LEU A 18 -12.88 -11.79 4.04
CA LEU A 18 -12.39 -11.81 2.67
C LEU A 18 -11.83 -10.46 2.21
N VAL A 19 -11.97 -9.42 3.02
CA VAL A 19 -11.44 -8.08 2.72
C VAL A 19 -9.92 -8.13 2.67
N LEU A 20 -9.37 -7.69 1.53
CA LEU A 20 -7.93 -7.54 1.34
C LEU A 20 -7.45 -6.10 1.55
N TYR A 21 -8.25 -5.13 1.14
CA TYR A 21 -7.83 -3.75 1.05
C TYR A 21 -9.04 -2.81 1.12
N ILE A 22 -8.91 -1.69 1.81
CA ILE A 22 -9.92 -0.63 1.94
C ILE A 22 -9.20 0.72 1.79
N ARG A 23 -9.78 1.62 1.01
CA ARG A 23 -9.35 3.03 0.92
C ARG A 23 -10.53 3.95 0.66
N SER A 24 -10.30 5.26 0.83
CA SER A 24 -11.21 6.29 0.33
C SER A 24 -11.42 6.18 -1.19
N PHE A 25 -12.64 6.49 -1.60
CA PHE A 25 -13.05 6.60 -3.00
C PHE A 25 -12.26 7.70 -3.74
N LEU A 26 -11.88 7.41 -4.98
CA LEU A 26 -11.13 8.26 -5.87
C LEU A 26 -11.95 8.50 -7.15
N PRO A 27 -12.62 9.66 -7.29
CA PRO A 27 -13.54 9.93 -8.41
C PRO A 27 -12.94 9.78 -9.81
N LYS A 28 -11.62 9.88 -9.96
CA LYS A 28 -10.92 9.75 -11.25
C LYS A 28 -10.51 8.31 -11.60
N ALA A 29 -10.41 7.43 -10.61
CA ALA A 29 -9.88 6.07 -10.76
C ALA A 29 -10.95 4.99 -10.57
N ASP A 30 -12.08 5.35 -9.95
CA ASP A 30 -13.15 4.45 -9.59
C ASP A 30 -14.37 4.66 -10.50
N ILE A 31 -15.59 4.45 -9.98
CA ILE A 31 -16.86 4.68 -10.69
C ILE A 31 -17.28 6.16 -10.68
N SER A 32 -18.38 6.52 -11.37
CA SER A 32 -18.90 7.90 -11.36
C SER A 32 -19.21 8.36 -9.92
N PRO A 33 -18.81 9.60 -9.54
CA PRO A 33 -19.11 10.15 -8.23
C PRO A 33 -20.62 10.33 -7.97
N GLU A 34 -21.45 10.33 -9.01
CA GLU A 34 -22.92 10.44 -8.90
C GLU A 34 -23.55 9.32 -8.06
N TYR A 35 -22.87 8.17 -7.97
CA TYR A 35 -23.34 7.04 -7.18
C TYR A 35 -23.12 7.23 -5.68
N GLY A 36 -22.39 8.26 -5.25
CA GLY A 36 -22.20 8.60 -3.83
C GLY A 36 -21.30 7.62 -3.07
N ALA A 37 -20.41 6.91 -3.77
CA ALA A 37 -19.42 6.05 -3.13
C ALA A 37 -18.46 6.88 -2.26
N GLN A 38 -18.19 6.40 -1.04
CA GLN A 38 -17.17 6.97 -0.14
C GLN A 38 -15.98 6.03 0.03
N THR A 39 -16.20 4.73 -0.15
CA THR A 39 -15.18 3.69 0.07
C THR A 39 -15.00 2.83 -1.17
N THR A 40 -13.74 2.45 -1.40
CA THR A 40 -13.37 1.33 -2.27
C THR A 40 -12.75 0.24 -1.42
N LEU A 41 -13.33 -0.95 -1.46
CA LEU A 41 -12.75 -2.15 -0.84
C LEU A 41 -12.49 -3.23 -1.90
N TYR A 42 -11.53 -4.11 -1.63
CA TYR A 42 -11.20 -5.23 -2.50
C TYR A 42 -11.46 -6.54 -1.78
N LEU A 43 -12.28 -7.39 -2.41
CA LEU A 43 -12.41 -8.80 -2.06
C LEU A 43 -11.65 -9.60 -3.11
N GLY A 44 -10.44 -10.06 -2.77
CA GLY A 44 -9.56 -10.64 -3.80
C GLY A 44 -9.19 -9.59 -4.86
N LYS A 45 -9.51 -9.88 -6.13
CA LYS A 45 -9.25 -8.99 -7.27
C LYS A 45 -10.42 -8.07 -7.60
N THR A 46 -11.56 -8.23 -6.94
CA THR A 46 -12.79 -7.52 -7.29
C THR A 46 -12.92 -6.26 -6.44
N PRO A 47 -12.88 -5.06 -7.04
CA PRO A 47 -13.24 -3.84 -6.33
C PRO A 47 -14.75 -3.81 -6.07
N ILE A 48 -15.12 -3.38 -4.88
CA ILE A 48 -16.47 -3.06 -4.46
C ILE A 48 -16.47 -1.62 -3.97
N TYR A 49 -17.53 -0.89 -4.31
CA TYR A 49 -17.73 0.50 -3.92
C TYR A 49 -18.96 0.59 -3.04
N CYS A 50 -18.89 1.36 -1.96
CA CYS A 50 -20.03 1.51 -1.06
C CYS A 50 -20.09 2.93 -0.46
N LYS A 51 -21.25 3.27 0.13
CA LYS A 51 -21.54 4.62 0.62
C LYS A 51 -21.01 4.88 2.03
N GLU A 52 -20.72 3.84 2.81
CA GLU A 52 -20.13 3.94 4.14
C GLU A 52 -18.72 4.54 4.08
N ALA A 53 -18.34 5.26 5.13
CA ALA A 53 -16.99 5.82 5.26
C ALA A 53 -15.93 4.70 5.43
N PRO A 54 -14.68 4.91 4.97
CA PRO A 54 -13.67 3.85 4.96
C PRO A 54 -13.34 3.25 6.33
N ASP A 55 -13.32 4.08 7.38
CA ASP A 55 -13.10 3.68 8.77
C ASP A 55 -14.24 2.82 9.32
N VAL A 56 -15.48 3.12 8.92
CA VAL A 56 -16.66 2.32 9.27
C VAL A 56 -16.56 0.94 8.62
N VAL A 57 -16.24 0.87 7.33
CA VAL A 57 -16.06 -0.40 6.61
C VAL A 57 -14.92 -1.21 7.21
N ALA A 58 -13.81 -0.57 7.58
CA ALA A 58 -12.70 -1.23 8.25
C ALA A 58 -13.10 -1.80 9.63
N SER A 59 -13.85 -1.05 10.43
CA SER A 59 -14.36 -1.51 11.72
C SER A 59 -15.33 -2.69 11.58
N MET A 60 -16.18 -2.68 10.56
CA MET A 60 -17.07 -3.80 10.25
C MET A 60 -16.28 -5.05 9.85
N ALA A 61 -15.27 -4.91 9.00
CA ALA A 61 -14.39 -6.01 8.60
C ALA A 61 -13.60 -6.56 9.80
N ASP A 62 -13.09 -5.69 10.68
CA ASP A 62 -12.40 -6.09 11.91
C ASP A 62 -13.31 -6.84 12.89
N THR A 63 -14.59 -6.50 12.95
CA THR A 63 -15.59 -7.23 13.75
C THR A 63 -15.75 -8.67 13.24
N ASP A 64 -15.92 -8.84 11.92
CA ASP A 64 -16.02 -10.17 11.29
C ASP A 64 -14.71 -10.96 11.48
N ARG A 65 -13.55 -10.31 11.32
CA ARG A 65 -12.23 -10.92 11.51
C ARG A 65 -12.00 -11.36 12.95
N ALA A 66 -12.39 -10.56 13.93
CA ALA A 66 -12.30 -10.91 15.34
C ALA A 66 -13.18 -12.13 15.68
N ALA A 67 -14.40 -12.19 15.13
CA ALA A 67 -15.28 -13.35 15.28
C ALA A 67 -14.69 -14.64 14.68
N ALA A 68 -13.85 -14.51 13.65
CA ALA A 68 -13.11 -15.61 13.03
C ALA A 68 -11.74 -15.90 13.67
N GLY A 69 -11.35 -15.19 14.74
CA GLY A 69 -10.04 -15.35 15.39
C GLY A 69 -8.85 -14.84 14.57
N MET A 70 -9.09 -13.95 13.60
CA MET A 70 -8.06 -13.33 12.76
C MET A 70 -7.55 -12.03 13.38
N LEU A 71 -6.33 -11.62 13.03
CA LEU A 71 -5.80 -10.30 13.40
C LEU A 71 -6.63 -9.19 12.74
N SER A 72 -6.74 -8.03 13.39
CA SER A 72 -7.33 -6.84 12.75
C SER A 72 -6.53 -6.43 11.50
N LEU A 73 -7.19 -5.71 10.59
CA LEU A 73 -6.57 -5.07 9.45
C LEU A 73 -5.39 -4.19 9.92
N ALA A 74 -4.36 -4.14 9.07
CA ALA A 74 -3.26 -3.21 9.20
C ALA A 74 -3.68 -1.85 8.65
N GLN A 75 -3.14 -0.76 9.17
CA GLN A 75 -3.42 0.60 8.71
C GLN A 75 -2.13 1.34 8.38
N LEU A 76 -2.09 1.95 7.19
CA LEU A 76 -1.05 2.88 6.73
C LEU A 76 -1.72 4.10 6.09
N HIS A 77 -0.94 5.09 5.69
CA HIS A 77 -1.45 6.29 5.04
C HIS A 77 -0.92 6.42 3.63
N SER A 78 -1.81 6.74 2.70
CA SER A 78 -1.45 7.16 1.35
C SER A 78 -0.59 8.43 1.40
N ALA A 79 0.07 8.74 0.28
CA ALA A 79 0.89 9.94 0.15
C ALA A 79 0.15 11.26 0.49
N ASN A 80 -1.18 11.29 0.31
CA ASN A 80 -2.03 12.44 0.66
C ASN A 80 -2.53 12.42 2.12
N GLY A 81 -2.07 11.47 2.95
CA GLY A 81 -2.47 11.32 4.35
C GLY A 81 -3.77 10.56 4.57
N TRP A 82 -4.44 10.08 3.53
CA TRP A 82 -5.66 9.28 3.71
C TRP A 82 -5.34 7.86 4.19
N PRO A 83 -6.13 7.34 5.15
CA PRO A 83 -5.91 6.01 5.67
C PRO A 83 -6.20 4.92 4.63
N ILE A 84 -5.42 3.86 4.71
CA ILE A 84 -5.52 2.63 3.93
C ILE A 84 -5.53 1.48 4.92
N TRP A 85 -6.54 0.62 4.84
CA TRP A 85 -6.60 -0.61 5.62
C TRP A 85 -6.37 -1.82 4.74
N PHE A 86 -5.68 -2.83 5.24
CA PHE A 86 -5.38 -4.02 4.45
C PHE A 86 -5.17 -5.27 5.31
N ALA A 87 -5.38 -6.44 4.70
CA ALA A 87 -5.11 -7.74 5.31
C ALA A 87 -3.59 -7.94 5.44
N GLY A 88 -3.03 -7.59 6.60
CA GLY A 88 -1.60 -7.61 6.83
C GLY A 88 -0.96 -8.99 6.67
N GLU A 89 -1.69 -10.05 7.01
CA GLU A 89 -1.25 -11.44 6.85
C GLU A 89 -1.11 -11.87 5.38
N LYS A 90 -1.73 -11.13 4.46
CA LYS A 90 -1.67 -11.34 3.00
C LYS A 90 -0.80 -10.29 2.30
N SER A 91 -0.06 -9.49 3.06
CA SER A 91 0.74 -8.39 2.56
C SER A 91 2.23 -8.70 2.56
N GLU A 92 2.96 -8.00 1.71
CA GLU A 92 4.41 -7.99 1.66
C GLU A 92 4.93 -6.55 1.61
N GLY A 93 6.06 -6.30 2.26
CA GLY A 93 6.67 -4.97 2.22
C GLY A 93 7.82 -4.80 3.22
N PRO A 94 8.60 -3.73 3.08
CA PRO A 94 8.49 -2.68 2.08
C PRO A 94 8.89 -3.14 0.67
N VAL A 95 8.16 -2.66 -0.33
CA VAL A 95 8.50 -2.81 -1.74
C VAL A 95 9.50 -1.72 -2.12
N HIS A 96 10.54 -2.09 -2.86
CA HIS A 96 11.53 -1.13 -3.34
C HIS A 96 10.91 -0.18 -4.37
N LEU A 97 11.08 1.11 -4.14
CA LEU A 97 10.69 2.18 -5.06
C LEU A 97 11.92 2.78 -5.73
N TYR A 98 11.82 3.09 -7.01
CA TYR A 98 12.87 3.82 -7.71
C TYR A 98 12.91 5.29 -7.25
N PRO A 99 14.05 5.98 -7.33
CA PRO A 99 14.17 7.37 -6.88
C PRO A 99 13.11 8.33 -7.45
N GLY A 100 12.67 8.13 -8.70
CA GLY A 100 11.61 8.93 -9.33
C GLY A 100 10.19 8.69 -8.79
N GLU A 101 9.99 7.63 -8.02
CA GLU A 101 8.71 7.29 -7.37
C GLU A 101 8.63 7.83 -5.94
N ILE A 102 9.76 8.20 -5.33
CA ILE A 102 9.83 8.78 -3.98
C ILE A 102 9.66 10.29 -4.09
N ARG A 103 8.40 10.72 -4.22
CA ARG A 103 8.01 12.13 -4.33
C ARG A 103 6.57 12.33 -3.85
N ASP A 104 6.16 13.58 -3.73
CA ASP A 104 4.76 13.95 -3.45
C ASP A 104 4.18 13.28 -2.18
N GLY A 105 5.01 13.12 -1.15
CA GLY A 105 4.63 12.49 0.12
C GLY A 105 4.82 10.97 0.17
N VAL A 106 5.19 10.31 -0.94
CA VAL A 106 5.54 8.88 -0.96
C VAL A 106 6.93 8.66 -0.35
N ARG A 107 7.01 7.73 0.60
CA ARG A 107 8.28 7.31 1.22
C ARG A 107 8.55 5.81 1.08
N SER A 108 7.51 5.01 0.94
CA SER A 108 7.61 3.56 0.79
C SER A 108 6.41 3.02 0.02
N ALA A 109 6.39 1.72 -0.20
CA ALA A 109 5.24 1.00 -0.72
C ALA A 109 5.12 -0.36 -0.05
N PHE A 110 3.93 -0.92 -0.11
CA PHE A 110 3.66 -2.31 0.23
C PHE A 110 2.81 -2.95 -0.87
N ARG A 111 2.74 -4.27 -0.88
CA ARG A 111 1.86 -5.02 -1.76
C ARG A 111 0.91 -5.87 -0.93
N VAL A 112 -0.34 -6.00 -1.37
CA VAL A 112 -1.32 -6.95 -0.85
C VAL A 112 -2.06 -7.58 -2.01
N GLY A 113 -1.94 -8.90 -2.16
CA GLY A 113 -2.34 -9.57 -3.40
C GLY A 113 -1.59 -8.99 -4.60
N GLU A 114 -2.33 -8.51 -5.61
CA GLU A 114 -1.76 -7.86 -6.81
C GLU A 114 -1.68 -6.33 -6.70
N LEU A 115 -2.19 -5.76 -5.60
CA LEU A 115 -2.23 -4.31 -5.40
C LEU A 115 -0.92 -3.83 -4.78
N VAL A 116 -0.26 -2.87 -5.43
CA VAL A 116 0.88 -2.13 -4.86
C VAL A 116 0.40 -0.74 -4.45
N SER A 117 0.53 -0.44 -3.16
CA SER A 117 0.12 0.84 -2.58
C SER A 117 1.33 1.63 -2.11
N ARG A 118 1.43 2.87 -2.61
CA ARG A 118 2.45 3.85 -2.20
C ARG A 118 1.97 4.56 -0.94
N VAL A 119 2.85 4.67 0.04
CA VAL A 119 2.52 5.14 1.38
C VAL A 119 3.49 6.20 1.87
N SER A 120 3.03 6.97 2.85
CA SER A 120 3.79 8.06 3.49
C SER A 120 4.72 7.58 4.60
N GLU A 121 4.50 6.36 5.09
CA GLU A 121 5.36 5.69 6.06
C GLU A 121 6.72 5.29 5.47
N THR A 122 7.73 5.24 6.32
CA THR A 122 9.08 4.83 5.92
C THR A 122 9.15 3.31 5.66
N PRO A 123 10.16 2.83 4.91
CA PRO A 123 10.37 1.40 4.72
C PRO A 123 10.43 0.61 6.03
N GLU A 124 11.02 1.16 7.08
CA GLU A 124 11.14 0.54 8.41
C GLU A 124 9.78 0.43 9.11
N GLN A 125 8.93 1.45 8.99
CA GLN A 125 7.58 1.43 9.55
C GLN A 125 6.71 0.39 8.84
N VAL A 126 6.78 0.34 7.51
CA VAL A 126 6.08 -0.68 6.72
C VAL A 126 6.57 -2.08 7.08
N TYR A 127 7.89 -2.28 7.17
CA TYR A 127 8.49 -3.55 7.58
C TYR A 127 7.94 -4.03 8.94
N ALA A 128 7.97 -3.16 9.95
CA ALA A 128 7.53 -3.48 11.29
C ALA A 128 6.04 -3.83 11.35
N LEU A 129 5.20 -3.09 10.61
CA LEU A 129 3.76 -3.33 10.56
C LEU A 129 3.42 -4.64 9.83
N VAL A 130 4.00 -4.88 8.66
CA VAL A 130 3.78 -6.11 7.89
C VAL A 130 4.21 -7.32 8.72
N LYS A 131 5.38 -7.25 9.38
CA LYS A 131 5.87 -8.30 10.27
C LYS A 131 4.94 -8.56 11.45
N SER A 132 4.46 -7.51 12.12
CA SER A 132 3.58 -7.66 13.30
C SER A 132 2.21 -8.25 12.96
N LYS A 133 1.78 -8.13 11.70
CA LYS A 133 0.52 -8.67 11.18
C LYS A 133 0.68 -10.05 10.51
N GLY A 134 1.87 -10.65 10.58
CA GLY A 134 2.12 -11.99 10.04
C GLY A 134 2.31 -12.04 8.51
N GLY A 135 2.53 -10.89 7.86
CA GLY A 135 2.83 -10.82 6.44
C GLY A 135 4.32 -11.06 6.12
N VAL A 136 4.67 -10.92 4.85
CA VAL A 136 6.04 -11.12 4.35
C VAL A 136 6.84 -9.82 4.44
N ALA A 137 7.56 -9.67 5.55
CA ALA A 137 8.40 -8.50 5.78
C ALA A 137 9.71 -8.58 4.99
N LEU A 138 9.85 -7.74 3.97
CA LEU A 138 11.00 -7.72 3.07
C LEU A 138 12.19 -6.92 3.65
N PRO A 139 13.44 -7.29 3.38
CA PRO A 139 14.59 -6.55 3.88
C PRO A 139 14.58 -5.08 3.43
N VAL A 140 14.74 -4.16 4.37
CA VAL A 140 14.93 -2.74 4.09
C VAL A 140 16.29 -2.55 3.42
N ARG A 141 16.32 -2.13 2.16
CA ARG A 141 17.56 -1.80 1.46
C ARG A 141 18.00 -0.39 1.85
N PRO A 142 19.23 -0.18 2.34
CA PRO A 142 19.71 1.16 2.65
C PRO A 142 19.81 2.00 1.38
N ALA A 143 19.31 3.24 1.43
CA ALA A 143 19.34 4.20 0.33
C ALA A 143 20.77 4.61 -0.13
N PHE A 144 21.81 4.17 0.58
CA PHE A 144 23.19 4.64 0.44
C PHE A 144 24.00 3.97 -0.70
N MET A 145 23.52 2.88 -1.31
CA MET A 145 24.30 2.12 -2.29
C MET A 145 24.15 2.51 -3.77
N GLU A 146 23.38 3.56 -4.12
CA GLU A 146 23.30 4.03 -5.52
C GLU A 146 24.26 5.18 -5.86
N ARG A 147 24.85 5.85 -4.86
CA ARG A 147 25.73 7.02 -5.10
C ARG A 147 27.21 6.67 -5.38
N PHE A 148 27.63 5.43 -5.13
CA PHE A 148 29.04 5.01 -5.29
C PHE A 148 29.38 4.36 -6.64
N ILE A 149 28.39 3.89 -7.41
CA ILE A 149 28.65 3.29 -8.74
C ILE A 149 29.06 4.37 -9.76
N GLY A 150 28.67 5.63 -9.54
CA GLY A 150 29.08 6.76 -10.39
C GLY A 150 30.48 7.32 -10.12
N VAL A 151 31.05 7.11 -8.93
CA VAL A 151 32.33 7.74 -8.53
C VAL A 151 33.53 6.84 -8.87
N PHE A 152 33.39 5.51 -8.80
CA PHE A 152 34.51 4.60 -9.10
C PHE A 152 34.87 4.48 -10.59
N ARG A 153 33.98 4.89 -11.50
CA ARG A 153 34.28 4.93 -12.94
C ARG A 153 35.06 6.18 -13.38
N GLY A 154 35.15 7.21 -12.54
CA GLY A 154 35.92 8.43 -12.81
C GLY A 154 37.39 8.38 -12.35
N TRP A 155 37.74 7.48 -11.41
CA TRP A 155 39.09 7.46 -10.82
C TRP A 155 40.07 6.49 -11.51
N LEU A 156 39.57 5.49 -12.25
CA LEU A 156 40.42 4.56 -13.04
C LEU A 156 40.77 5.07 -14.44
N GLY A 157 40.34 6.28 -14.82
CA GLY A 157 40.56 6.87 -16.15
C GLY A 157 41.76 7.82 -16.28
N THR A 158 42.46 8.17 -15.19
CA THR A 158 43.48 9.23 -15.20
C THR A 158 44.85 8.74 -14.73
N GLN A 159 45.32 7.63 -15.31
CA GLN A 159 46.75 7.32 -15.35
C GLN A 159 47.12 6.87 -16.77
N ARG A 160 47.26 7.84 -17.69
CA ARG A 160 48.14 7.71 -18.85
C ARG A 160 48.48 9.10 -19.39
N THR A 161 49.71 9.18 -19.88
CA THR A 161 50.38 10.26 -20.63
C THR A 161 50.79 11.50 -19.84
N PHE A 162 52.05 11.50 -19.37
CA PHE A 162 53.03 12.53 -19.75
C PHE A 162 54.44 11.93 -19.67
N GLU A 163 54.85 11.24 -20.74
CA GLU A 163 56.25 11.13 -21.16
C GLU A 163 56.39 11.99 -22.42
N GLY A 164 57.42 12.83 -22.48
CA GLY A 164 57.88 13.47 -23.71
C GLY A 164 57.82 15.00 -23.72
N MET A 165 58.80 15.64 -23.08
CA MET A 165 59.58 16.75 -23.65
C MET A 165 60.87 16.92 -22.85
#